data_AF-A0A380AM82-F1
#
_entry.id   AF-A0A380AM82-F1
#
_cell.length_a   1.000
_cell.length_b   1.000
_cell.length_c   1.000
_cell.angle_alpha   90.00
_cell.angle_beta   90.00
_cell.angle_gamma   90.00
#
_symmetry.space_group_name_H-M   'P 1'
#
loop_
_entity.id
_entity.type
_entity.pdbx_description
1 polymer ?
#
loop_
_entity_poly.entity_id
_entity_poly.type
_entity_poly.pdbx_seq_one_letter_code
_entity_poly.pdbx_strand_id
1 'polypeptide(L)' 'MSLGEVSTTFCSTQIYPAEQVSLNDLKKDLKVQVQKLGGNALIFYACGKASYPACELYFECNGEGFSIED' A
#
# COMPACT_ATOMS: atom_id res chain seq x y z
N MET A 1 13.20 -1.34 -15.60
CA MET A 1 12.04 -2.05 -16.20
C MET A 1 10.87 -2.00 -15.24
N SER A 2 9.64 -1.72 -15.73
CA SER A 2 8.41 -1.84 -14.93
C SER A 2 8.10 -3.31 -14.64
N LEU A 3 7.63 -3.59 -13.43
CA LEU A 3 7.22 -4.91 -12.94
C LEU A 3 5.69 -5.01 -12.71
N GLY A 4 4.96 -3.93 -12.95
CA GLY A 4 3.50 -3.86 -12.80
C GLY A 4 3.02 -3.15 -11.54
N GLU A 5 1.71 -2.96 -11.50
CA GLU A 5 1.01 -2.27 -10.42
C GLU A 5 0.97 -3.12 -9.14
N VAL A 6 1.08 -2.44 -8.01
CA VAL A 6 0.95 -3.01 -6.67
C VAL A 6 -0.01 -2.17 -5.85
N SER A 7 -0.84 -2.84 -5.06
CA SER A 7 -1.85 -2.20 -4.22
C SER A 7 -1.94 -2.88 -2.86
N THR A 8 -2.24 -2.11 -1.82
CA THR A 8 -2.63 -2.64 -0.53
C THR A 8 -3.72 -1.77 0.09
N THR A 9 -4.61 -2.40 0.83
CA THR A 9 -5.72 -1.72 1.49
C THR A 9 -5.80 -2.15 2.93
N PHE A 10 -6.24 -1.22 3.78
CA PHE A 10 -6.66 -1.51 5.13
C PHE A 10 -8.12 -1.12 5.29
N CYS A 11 -8.92 -2.04 5.82
CA CYS A 11 -10.32 -1.83 6.14
C CYS A 11 -10.55 -2.18 7.60
N SER A 12 -11.03 -1.23 8.38
CA SER A 12 -11.58 -1.49 9.71
C SER A 12 -13.04 -1.09 9.75
N THR A 13 -13.86 -1.96 10.34
CA THR A 13 -15.26 -1.69 10.70
C THR A 13 -15.40 -1.21 12.15
N GLN A 14 -14.29 -1.17 12.90
CA GLN A 14 -14.26 -0.78 14.31
C GLN A 14 -13.75 0.65 14.47
N ILE A 15 -14.47 1.44 15.27
CA ILE A 15 -14.15 2.85 15.53
C ILE A 15 -13.15 2.97 16.71
N TYR A 16 -13.16 2.04 17.68
CA TYR A 16 -12.28 2.07 18.87
C TYR A 16 -12.02 0.69 19.53
N PRO A 17 -10.81 0.47 20.12
CA PRO A 17 -9.59 1.24 19.88
C PRO A 17 -9.11 0.87 18.48
N ALA A 18 -9.19 1.83 17.55
CA ALA A 18 -8.61 1.62 16.23
C ALA A 18 -7.11 1.41 16.47
N GLU A 19 -6.64 0.18 16.28
CA GLU A 19 -5.23 -0.06 16.08
C GLU A 19 -4.80 0.96 15.02
N GLN A 20 -3.94 1.90 15.40
CA GLN A 20 -3.51 2.96 14.49
C GLN A 20 -2.68 2.28 13.42
N VAL A 21 -3.33 1.85 12.35
CA VAL A 21 -2.63 1.36 11.19
C VAL A 21 -1.81 2.51 10.65
N SER A 22 -0.50 2.33 10.74
CA SER A 22 0.44 3.30 10.23
C SER A 22 0.41 3.19 8.71
N LEU A 23 0.25 4.31 8.02
CA LEU A 23 0.50 4.37 6.57
C LEU A 23 1.88 3.82 6.21
N ASN A 24 2.84 3.84 7.14
CA ASN A 24 4.16 3.25 6.93
C ASN A 24 4.13 1.73 6.81
N ASP A 25 3.21 1.05 7.51
CA ASP A 25 3.06 -0.41 7.42
C ASP A 25 2.50 -0.79 6.04
N LEU A 26 1.49 -0.08 5.56
CA LEU A 26 0.97 -0.26 4.20
C LEU A 26 2.03 0.02 3.13
N LYS A 27 2.81 1.09 3.28
CA LYS A 27 3.95 1.36 2.38
C LYS A 27 5.01 0.27 2.43
N LYS A 28 5.25 -0.32 3.61
CA LYS A 28 6.20 -1.44 3.77
C LYS A 28 5.68 -2.70 3.08
N ASP A 29 4.39 -2.99 3.18
CA ASP A 29 3.78 -4.13 2.49
C ASP A 29 3.92 -4.01 0.97
N LEU A 30 3.67 -2.83 0.41
CA LEU A 30 3.89 -2.55 -1.01
C LEU A 30 5.35 -2.77 -1.41
N LYS A 31 6.31 -2.30 -0.60
CA LYS A 31 7.74 -2.54 -0.86
C LYS A 31 8.07 -4.04 -0.87
N VAL A 32 7.51 -4.80 0.07
CA VAL A 32 7.69 -6.26 0.11
C VAL A 32 7.08 -6.93 -1.12
N GLN A 33 5.92 -6.47 -1.59
CA GLN A 33 5.34 -6.97 -2.85
C GLN A 33 6.26 -6.71 -4.03
N VAL A 34 6.78 -5.49 -4.18
CA VAL A 34 7.75 -5.16 -5.25
C VAL A 34 9.01 -6.02 -5.17
N GLN A 35 9.55 -6.24 -3.97
CA GLN A 35 10.72 -7.11 -3.78
C GLN A 35 10.44 -8.55 -4.20
N LYS A 36 9.25 -9.09 -3.91
CA LYS A 36 8.84 -10.43 -4.35
C LYS A 36 8.72 -10.54 -5.87
N LEU A 37 8.46 -9.43 -6.56
CA LEU A 37 8.47 -9.34 -8.03
C LEU A 37 9.88 -9.18 -8.61
N GLY A 38 10.93 -9.12 -7.77
CA GLY A 38 12.30 -8.88 -8.20
C GLY A 38 12.64 -7.40 -8.40
N GLY A 39 11.80 -6.49 -7.87
CA GLY A 39 12.01 -5.05 -7.95
C GLY A 39 12.73 -4.45 -6.75
N ASN A 40 13.33 -3.29 -6.98
CA ASN A 40 14.05 -2.50 -5.99
C ASN A 40 13.55 -1.06 -5.86
N ALA A 41 12.62 -0.64 -6.72
CA ALA A 41 12.03 0.70 -6.71
C ALA A 41 10.50 0.65 -6.77
N LEU A 42 9.86 1.60 -6.09
CA LEU A 42 8.40 1.73 -6.02
C LEU A 42 8.04 3.21 -6.14
N ILE A 43 7.18 3.53 -7.10
CA ILE A 43 6.57 4.85 -7.23
C ILE A 43 5.15 4.77 -6.66
N PHE A 44 4.85 5.59 -5.66
CA PHE A 44 3.50 5.67 -5.08
C PHE A 44 2.63 6.63 -5.90
N TYR A 45 1.43 6.19 -6.26
CA TYR A 45 0.41 7.03 -6.90
C TYR A 45 -0.49 7.69 -5.88
N ALA A 46 -0.96 6.90 -4.92
CA ALA A 46 -1.77 7.34 -3.80
C ALA A 46 -1.41 6.50 -2.58
N CYS A 47 -1.39 7.10 -1.39
CA CYS A 47 -1.27 6.35 -0.14
C CYS A 47 -1.80 7.18 1.02
N GLY A 48 -3.02 6.87 1.46
CA GLY A 48 -3.75 7.72 2.38
C GLY A 48 -5.12 7.19 2.73
N LYS A 49 -5.85 7.99 3.53
CA LYS A 49 -7.22 7.69 3.88
C LYS A 49 -8.08 7.83 2.64
N ALA A 50 -8.94 6.85 2.39
CA ALA A 50 -9.92 6.85 1.32
C ALA A 50 -11.31 6.51 1.90
N SER A 51 -12.34 6.52 1.05
CA SER A 51 -13.71 6.18 1.46
C SER A 51 -14.12 4.86 0.81
N TYR A 52 -14.50 3.89 1.63
CA TYR A 52 -15.06 2.63 1.15
C TYR A 52 -16.31 2.28 1.95
N PRO A 53 -17.48 2.05 1.32
CA PRO A 53 -18.76 1.94 2.02
C PRO A 53 -18.84 0.85 3.11
N ALA A 54 -17.98 -0.16 3.05
CA ALA A 54 -17.96 -1.25 4.02
C ALA A 54 -16.96 -1.04 5.19
N CYS A 55 -16.25 0.09 5.24
CA CYS A 55 -15.20 0.35 6.22
C CYS A 55 -15.43 1.72 6.88
N GLU A 56 -15.40 1.75 8.21
CA GLU A 56 -15.39 2.99 9.00
C GLU A 56 -14.04 3.72 8.86
N LEU A 57 -12.96 2.94 8.77
CA LEU A 57 -11.62 3.43 8.49
C LEU A 57 -11.04 2.67 7.31
N TYR A 58 -10.84 3.38 6.20
CA TYR A 58 -10.26 2.82 4.99
C TYR A 58 -8.99 3.57 4.59
N PHE A 59 -7.91 2.82 4.38
CA PHE A 59 -6.69 3.32 3.78
C PHE A 59 -6.40 2.52 2.53
N GLU A 60 -5.91 3.20 1.52
CA GLU A 60 -5.51 2.61 0.26
C GLU A 60 -4.15 3.17 -0.11
N CYS A 61 -3.25 2.28 -0.52
CA CYS A 61 -1.96 2.65 -1.08
C CYS A 61 -1.72 1.88 -2.38
N ASN A 62 -1.46 2.62 -3.45
CA ASN A 62 -1.29 2.12 -4.81
C ASN A 62 0.02 2.67 -5.39
N GLY A 63 0.65 1.88 -6.26
CA GLY A 63 1.86 2.29 -6.94
C GLY A 63 2.28 1.30 -8.01
N GLU A 64 3.47 1.52 -8.57
CA GLU A 64 4.07 0.64 -9.57
C GLU A 64 5.48 0.25 -9.15
N GLY A 65 5.76 -1.05 -9.26
CA GLY A 65 7.04 -1.64 -8.96
C GLY A 65 7.99 -1.56 -10.16
N PHE A 66 9.27 -1.35 -9.90
CA PHE A 66 10.31 -1.29 -10.91
C PHE A 66 11.53 -2.10 -10.46
N SER A 67 12.23 -2.68 -11.44
CA SER A 67 13.60 -3.13 -11.32
C SER A 67 14.50 -2.14 -12.05
N ILE A 68 15.37 -1.46 -11.32
CA ILE A 68 16.34 -0.51 -11.86
C ILE A 68 17.71 -1.18 -11.75
N GLU A 69 18.36 -1.36 -12.89
CA GLU A 69 19.76 -1.80 -12.97
C GLU A 69 20.65 -0.59 -12.69
N ASP A 70 21.67 -0.78 -11.85
CA ASP A 70 22.70 0.22 -11.54
C ASP A 70 23.69 0.42 -12.70
#